data_AF-A0A1F3CMX3-F1
#
_entry.id   AF-A0A1F3CMX3-F1
#
_cell.length_a   1.000
_cell.length_b   1.000
_cell.length_c   1.000
_cell.angle_alpha   90.00
_cell.angle_beta   90.00
_cell.angle_gamma   90.00
#
_symmetry.space_group_name_H-M   'P 1'
#
loop_
_entity.id
_entity.type
_entity.pdbx_description
1 polymer ?
#
loop_
_entity_poly.entity_id
_entity_poly.type
_entity_poly.pdbx_seq_one_letter_code
_entity_poly.pdbx_strand_id
1 'polypeptide(L)'
;MKKLFIVLFVCTLFYTNKAKSQSSTYVVLTSISDTTDSYYQAVLALKNYRNAQVIQFNPSDVNAILPTLISAAPRYVAVVVKPIELYINFVRQFLMMSTNVDSDPFSDFSYGFITGATGQDALNFVNNIINAESQNIQNFPLNVGGCVASSLNFVYNYPGDYLTYLNPNNYSQIYMETNNSGTGTNFFLSNTNSMMNKKLLDIGHNGDPHMIWLFEGGNSTPTPPVWLYDSTKIENPAYARVGLSSYNISPLNFYPAVAFNGACHSGEPKKVMVEGDIAATFGDTQWQEKFYTMSDSFSFALSILKTGITGYFAPCGANNANDQSEEIYNAFLFHEPLGDIHKRSVDGVVMGFLGNRPNLKMYVDGAMSYGSDILSSGTFDPNDWSGAYSMLGGKANRVYFGDPLFNPYQNNYSDSLNITKAVIDSISSNYVNITVSFIKPDASIAYFPVWEKFHFGDTRIYIPIELPAWISDISTFSVIDSSGPYYLVIHSLEHFNGKTILHVEVDIPDDMYSAINYNITFGINVITTRNENIITEKQNISIFPNPSVTHTTINFSNPNNESFSLIIFNLIGQIVSKIDGIKNNSIRINTKDLKSGVYFFQLQNQYGIAGNGKFIRE
;
A
#
# COMPACT_ATOMS: atom_id res chain seq x y z
N MET A 1 13.42 -42.97 -64.95
CA MET A 1 14.29 -42.62 -63.81
C MET A 1 13.77 -41.35 -63.16
N LYS A 2 13.76 -41.34 -61.81
CA LYS A 2 13.48 -40.24 -60.86
C LYS A 2 12.02 -39.78 -60.72
N LYS A 3 11.34 -40.37 -59.73
CA LYS A 3 10.21 -39.77 -59.00
C LYS A 3 10.73 -38.56 -58.23
N LEU A 4 10.14 -37.39 -58.47
CA LEU A 4 10.44 -36.14 -57.79
C LEU A 4 9.66 -36.12 -56.46
N PHE A 5 10.35 -36.27 -55.34
CA PHE A 5 9.79 -36.07 -54.00
C PHE A 5 9.66 -34.56 -53.76
N ILE A 6 8.42 -34.07 -53.65
CA ILE A 6 8.12 -32.74 -53.12
C ILE A 6 8.07 -32.89 -51.60
N VAL A 7 9.09 -32.39 -50.91
CA VAL A 7 9.09 -32.27 -49.45
C VAL A 7 8.36 -30.97 -49.09
N LEU A 8 7.17 -31.11 -48.51
CA LEU A 8 6.40 -30.00 -47.94
C LEU A 8 7.08 -29.57 -46.64
N PHE A 9 7.68 -28.38 -46.62
CA PHE A 9 8.26 -27.79 -45.41
C PHE A 9 7.12 -27.17 -44.59
N VAL A 10 6.63 -27.90 -43.58
CA VAL A 10 5.69 -27.38 -42.58
C VAL A 10 6.51 -26.55 -41.59
N CYS A 11 6.52 -25.23 -41.77
CA CYS A 11 7.03 -24.29 -40.76
C CYS A 11 6.04 -24.24 -39.59
N THR A 12 6.18 -25.15 -38.62
CA THR A 12 5.62 -24.95 -37.28
C THR A 12 6.37 -23.81 -36.61
N LEU A 13 5.73 -22.64 -36.56
CA LEU A 13 6.08 -21.56 -35.64
C LEU A 13 5.92 -22.09 -34.21
N PHE A 14 7.03 -22.49 -33.59
CA PHE A 14 7.07 -22.70 -32.15
C PHE A 14 6.94 -21.33 -31.49
N TYR A 15 5.74 -20.99 -31.03
CA TYR A 15 5.57 -20.00 -29.97
C TYR A 15 6.27 -20.56 -28.73
N THR A 16 7.53 -20.17 -28.53
CA THR A 16 8.17 -20.35 -27.23
C THR A 16 7.46 -19.40 -26.27
N ASN A 17 6.51 -19.94 -25.49
CA ASN A 17 6.12 -19.32 -24.24
C ASN A 17 7.41 -19.15 -23.44
N LYS A 18 7.90 -17.91 -23.33
CA LYS A 18 8.80 -17.55 -22.24
C LYS A 18 8.00 -17.83 -20.98
N ALA A 19 8.26 -18.98 -20.35
CA ALA A 19 7.83 -19.24 -19.00
C ALA A 19 8.37 -18.08 -18.16
N LYS A 20 7.46 -17.17 -17.79
CA LYS A 20 7.73 -16.12 -16.82
C LYS A 20 8.16 -16.85 -15.55
N SER A 21 9.38 -16.54 -15.09
CA SER A 21 9.96 -16.99 -13.83
C SER A 21 8.88 -17.16 -12.75
N GLN A 22 8.83 -18.36 -12.16
CA GLN A 22 7.93 -18.85 -11.10
C GLN A 22 6.99 -17.77 -10.53
N SER A 23 5.82 -17.67 -11.18
CA SER A 23 4.78 -16.67 -10.89
C SER A 23 4.34 -16.77 -9.44
N SER A 24 4.31 -15.63 -8.75
CA SER A 24 3.59 -15.43 -7.49
C SER A 24 2.24 -16.16 -7.52
N THR A 25 1.91 -16.93 -6.47
CA THR A 25 0.65 -17.66 -6.34
C THR A 25 -0.52 -16.67 -6.33
N TYR A 26 -1.34 -16.71 -7.38
CA TYR A 26 -2.53 -15.87 -7.50
C TYR A 26 -3.78 -16.71 -7.29
N VAL A 27 -4.65 -16.27 -6.38
CA VAL A 27 -5.93 -16.91 -6.07
C VAL A 27 -7.08 -15.96 -6.44
N VAL A 28 -8.11 -16.51 -7.08
CA VAL A 28 -9.43 -15.89 -7.13
C VAL A 28 -10.29 -16.53 -6.06
N LEU A 29 -10.60 -15.77 -5.02
CA LEU A 29 -11.42 -16.20 -3.91
C LEU A 29 -12.86 -15.75 -4.15
N THR A 30 -13.86 -16.62 -3.99
CA THR A 30 -15.26 -16.25 -4.28
C THR A 30 -16.29 -16.92 -3.39
N SER A 31 -17.34 -16.19 -3.03
CA SER A 31 -18.54 -16.72 -2.36
C SER A 31 -19.50 -17.41 -3.33
N ILE A 32 -19.29 -17.25 -4.65
CA ILE A 32 -20.21 -17.67 -5.70
C ILE A 32 -20.00 -19.17 -5.97
N SER A 33 -20.93 -19.98 -5.47
CA SER A 33 -20.90 -21.44 -5.63
C SER A 33 -21.48 -21.91 -6.96
N ASP A 34 -22.53 -21.24 -7.44
CA ASP A 34 -23.18 -21.53 -8.72
C ASP A 34 -22.41 -20.90 -9.89
N THR A 35 -21.77 -21.73 -10.69
CA THR A 35 -21.00 -21.30 -11.87
C THR A 35 -21.86 -20.68 -12.99
N THR A 36 -23.19 -20.83 -12.93
CA THR A 36 -24.13 -20.22 -13.87
C THR A 36 -24.56 -18.81 -13.45
N ASP A 37 -24.25 -18.39 -12.21
CA ASP A 37 -24.48 -17.04 -11.74
C ASP A 37 -23.71 -16.03 -12.60
N SER A 38 -24.36 -14.94 -13.00
CA SER A 38 -23.76 -13.90 -13.84
C SER A 38 -22.46 -13.31 -13.27
N TYR A 39 -22.31 -13.23 -11.93
CA TYR A 39 -21.09 -12.73 -11.31
C TYR A 39 -19.89 -13.69 -11.47
N TYR A 40 -20.14 -14.98 -11.71
CA TYR A 40 -19.09 -15.96 -11.93
C TYR A 40 -18.29 -15.69 -13.22
N GLN A 41 -18.81 -14.89 -14.14
CA GLN A 41 -18.06 -14.47 -15.33
C GLN A 41 -16.83 -13.61 -14.98
N ALA A 42 -16.92 -12.78 -13.92
CA ALA A 42 -15.77 -12.03 -13.42
C ALA A 42 -14.69 -12.97 -12.82
N VAL A 43 -15.12 -14.03 -12.12
CA VAL A 43 -14.23 -15.11 -11.64
C VAL A 43 -13.48 -15.75 -12.81
N LEU A 44 -14.20 -16.13 -13.87
CA LEU A 44 -13.60 -16.75 -15.05
C LEU A 44 -12.64 -15.82 -15.78
N ALA A 45 -12.99 -14.53 -15.92
CA ALA A 45 -12.13 -13.54 -16.55
C ALA A 45 -10.78 -13.41 -15.82
N LEU A 46 -10.80 -13.24 -14.49
CA LEU A 46 -9.58 -13.18 -13.67
C LEU A 46 -8.81 -14.50 -13.68
N LYS A 47 -9.52 -15.63 -13.51
CA LYS A 47 -8.92 -16.96 -13.54
C LYS A 47 -8.10 -17.16 -14.81
N ASN A 48 -8.70 -16.88 -15.96
CA ASN A 48 -8.08 -17.09 -17.26
C ASN A 48 -6.93 -16.10 -17.49
N TYR A 49 -7.12 -14.83 -17.12
CA TYR A 49 -6.13 -13.79 -17.35
C TYR A 49 -4.88 -13.95 -16.48
N ARG A 50 -5.05 -14.30 -15.20
CA ARG A 50 -3.95 -14.48 -14.23
C ARG A 50 -3.46 -15.93 -14.11
N ASN A 51 -4.07 -16.86 -14.85
CA ASN A 51 -3.84 -18.31 -14.68
C ASN A 51 -3.97 -18.75 -13.21
N ALA A 52 -5.06 -18.30 -12.56
CA ALA A 52 -5.23 -18.40 -11.12
C ALA A 52 -5.96 -19.67 -10.67
N GLN A 53 -5.70 -20.07 -9.43
CA GLN A 53 -6.54 -21.04 -8.73
C GLN A 53 -7.83 -20.34 -8.27
N VAL A 54 -8.98 -21.00 -8.43
CA VAL A 54 -10.25 -20.52 -7.87
C VAL A 54 -10.52 -21.26 -6.57
N ILE A 55 -10.78 -20.52 -5.49
CA ILE A 55 -11.10 -21.06 -4.17
C ILE A 55 -12.46 -20.49 -3.75
N GLN A 56 -13.34 -21.35 -3.27
CA GLN A 56 -14.65 -20.94 -2.75
C GLN A 56 -14.60 -20.76 -1.24
N PHE A 57 -15.34 -19.80 -0.71
CA PHE A 57 -15.49 -19.60 0.74
C PHE A 57 -16.92 -19.26 1.13
N ASN A 58 -17.24 -19.36 2.42
CA ASN A 58 -18.52 -18.96 2.97
C ASN A 58 -18.42 -17.52 3.51
N PRO A 59 -19.14 -16.54 2.96
CA PRO A 59 -19.08 -15.16 3.45
C PRO A 59 -19.64 -14.98 4.87
N SER A 60 -20.43 -15.92 5.38
CA SER A 60 -20.90 -15.91 6.78
C SER A 60 -19.91 -16.49 7.79
N ASP A 61 -18.87 -17.18 7.31
CA ASP A 61 -17.79 -17.74 8.13
C ASP A 61 -16.47 -17.70 7.35
N VAL A 62 -15.87 -16.50 7.32
CA VAL A 62 -14.64 -16.25 6.56
C VAL A 62 -13.47 -17.08 7.09
N ASN A 63 -13.43 -17.37 8.40
CA ASN A 63 -12.32 -18.11 9.01
C ASN A 63 -12.27 -19.59 8.60
N ALA A 64 -13.39 -20.17 8.15
CA ALA A 64 -13.42 -21.55 7.68
C ALA A 64 -12.46 -21.82 6.50
N ILE A 65 -12.03 -20.77 5.78
CA ILE A 65 -11.13 -20.91 4.64
C ILE A 65 -9.63 -20.96 5.01
N LEU A 66 -9.27 -20.61 6.25
CA LEU A 66 -7.88 -20.48 6.70
C LEU A 66 -7.02 -21.72 6.36
N PRO A 67 -7.42 -22.97 6.65
CA PRO A 67 -6.60 -24.13 6.31
C PRO A 67 -6.29 -24.24 4.81
N THR A 68 -7.22 -23.80 3.97
CA THR A 68 -7.05 -23.79 2.52
C THR A 68 -6.10 -22.68 2.07
N LEU A 69 -6.19 -21.49 2.66
CA LEU A 69 -5.28 -20.38 2.36
C LEU A 69 -3.85 -20.67 2.83
N ILE A 70 -3.69 -21.29 4.00
CA ILE A 70 -2.39 -21.77 4.51
C ILE A 70 -1.76 -22.74 3.50
N SER A 71 -2.54 -23.70 3.01
CA SER A 71 -2.05 -24.66 2.02
C SER A 71 -1.77 -24.03 0.66
N ALA A 72 -2.52 -22.99 0.27
CA ALA A 72 -2.38 -22.34 -1.03
C ALA A 72 -1.23 -21.31 -1.04
N ALA A 73 -0.89 -20.74 0.12
CA ALA A 73 0.11 -19.68 0.29
C ALA A 73 0.03 -18.61 -0.81
N PRO A 74 -1.14 -17.95 -0.97
CA PRO A 74 -1.31 -16.95 -2.01
C PRO A 74 -0.41 -15.73 -1.75
N ARG A 75 0.15 -15.14 -2.79
CA ARG A 75 0.77 -13.81 -2.72
C ARG A 75 -0.23 -12.71 -3.05
N TYR A 76 -1.20 -13.02 -3.92
CA TYR A 76 -2.24 -12.12 -4.39
C TYR A 76 -3.60 -12.83 -4.38
N VAL A 77 -4.63 -12.18 -3.82
CA VAL A 77 -5.99 -12.69 -3.73
C VAL A 77 -7.00 -11.67 -4.29
N ALA A 78 -7.61 -11.98 -5.43
CA ALA A 78 -8.79 -11.23 -5.89
C ALA A 78 -10.06 -11.85 -5.34
N VAL A 79 -10.83 -11.07 -4.58
CA VAL A 79 -12.05 -11.52 -3.89
C VAL A 79 -13.28 -11.11 -4.70
N VAL A 80 -13.92 -12.06 -5.37
CA VAL A 80 -15.12 -11.82 -6.19
C VAL A 80 -16.37 -12.18 -5.40
N VAL A 81 -17.17 -11.17 -5.05
CA VAL A 81 -18.35 -11.30 -4.18
C VAL A 81 -19.52 -10.47 -4.72
N LYS A 82 -20.74 -10.82 -4.31
CA LYS A 82 -21.92 -10.01 -4.62
C LYS A 82 -21.92 -8.72 -3.79
N PRO A 83 -22.49 -7.61 -4.29
CA PRO A 83 -22.42 -6.33 -3.60
C PRO A 83 -23.13 -6.35 -2.24
N ILE A 84 -24.11 -7.23 -2.03
CA ILE A 84 -24.78 -7.36 -0.73
C ILE A 84 -23.89 -7.98 0.36
N GLU A 85 -22.85 -8.71 -0.02
CA GLU A 85 -21.94 -9.42 0.89
C GLU A 85 -20.78 -8.53 1.35
N LEU A 86 -20.43 -7.51 0.57
CA LEU A 86 -19.34 -6.58 0.85
C LEU A 86 -19.87 -5.39 1.65
N TYR A 87 -19.72 -5.44 2.97
CA TYR A 87 -20.07 -4.39 3.92
C TYR A 87 -19.10 -4.39 5.10
N ILE A 88 -19.17 -3.39 5.98
CA ILE A 88 -18.18 -3.15 7.05
C ILE A 88 -17.75 -4.41 7.83
N ASN A 89 -18.70 -5.25 8.27
CA ASN A 89 -18.37 -6.46 9.02
C ASN A 89 -17.57 -7.48 8.18
N PHE A 90 -17.94 -7.67 6.92
CA PHE A 90 -17.21 -8.59 6.04
C PHE A 90 -15.78 -8.09 5.81
N VAL A 91 -15.60 -6.79 5.57
CA VAL A 91 -14.28 -6.17 5.38
C VAL A 91 -13.40 -6.36 6.62
N ARG A 92 -13.93 -6.07 7.81
CA ARG A 92 -13.21 -6.24 9.09
C ARG A 92 -12.86 -7.70 9.35
N GLN A 93 -13.78 -8.63 9.13
CA GLN A 93 -13.51 -10.06 9.25
C GLN A 93 -12.44 -10.52 8.27
N PHE A 94 -12.50 -10.05 7.02
CA PHE A 94 -11.54 -10.43 5.99
C PHE A 94 -10.14 -9.93 6.31
N LEU A 95 -10.02 -8.67 6.75
CA LEU A 95 -8.77 -8.08 7.24
C LEU A 95 -8.19 -8.90 8.39
N MET A 96 -8.98 -9.16 9.45
CA MET A 96 -8.52 -9.96 10.58
C MET A 96 -8.09 -11.38 10.15
N MET A 97 -8.89 -12.04 9.31
CA MET A 97 -8.59 -13.36 8.77
C MET A 97 -7.29 -13.36 7.95
N SER A 98 -7.06 -12.31 7.15
CA SER A 98 -5.87 -12.21 6.30
C SER A 98 -4.56 -12.18 7.09
N THR A 99 -4.61 -11.86 8.40
CA THR A 99 -3.44 -11.92 9.26
C THR A 99 -3.17 -13.31 9.83
N ASN A 100 -4.15 -14.22 9.81
CA ASN A 100 -4.05 -15.51 10.50
C ASN A 100 -3.55 -16.66 9.61
N VAL A 101 -2.95 -16.39 8.44
CA VAL A 101 -2.39 -17.46 7.59
C VAL A 101 -1.03 -17.90 8.11
N ASP A 102 -0.24 -17.00 8.68
CA ASP A 102 0.98 -17.37 9.40
C ASP A 102 1.03 -16.86 10.85
N SER A 103 2.20 -16.97 11.50
CA SER A 103 2.36 -16.64 12.92
C SER A 103 2.48 -15.16 13.21
N ASP A 104 2.96 -14.36 12.26
CA ASP A 104 3.18 -12.93 12.45
C ASP A 104 1.88 -12.13 12.28
N PRO A 105 1.81 -10.90 12.81
CA PRO A 105 0.55 -10.18 12.96
C PRO A 105 0.07 -9.48 11.68
N PHE A 106 0.83 -9.54 10.58
CA PHE A 106 0.57 -8.83 9.34
C PHE A 106 -0.27 -9.63 8.37
N SER A 107 -0.79 -8.96 7.33
CA SER A 107 -1.58 -9.64 6.30
C SER A 107 -0.67 -10.52 5.43
N ASP A 108 -1.02 -11.78 5.26
CA ASP A 108 -0.16 -12.76 4.58
C ASP A 108 -0.24 -12.73 3.05
N PHE A 109 -1.13 -11.89 2.51
CA PHE A 109 -1.31 -11.73 1.07
C PHE A 109 -1.90 -10.37 0.74
N SER A 110 -1.59 -9.88 -0.47
CA SER A 110 -2.22 -8.66 -0.98
C SER A 110 -3.55 -8.97 -1.63
N TYR A 111 -4.58 -8.16 -1.38
CA TYR A 111 -5.91 -8.44 -1.89
C TYR A 111 -6.64 -7.22 -2.43
N GLY A 112 -7.66 -7.49 -3.23
CA GLY A 112 -8.60 -6.52 -3.77
C GLY A 112 -9.96 -7.15 -4.01
N PHE A 113 -11.02 -6.36 -3.91
CA PHE A 113 -12.39 -6.81 -4.08
C PHE A 113 -12.91 -6.53 -5.49
N ILE A 114 -13.69 -7.46 -6.03
CA ILE A 114 -14.38 -7.31 -7.31
C ILE A 114 -15.86 -7.50 -7.08
N THR A 115 -16.64 -6.49 -7.44
CA THR A 115 -18.10 -6.52 -7.40
C THR A 115 -18.68 -5.55 -8.44
N GLY A 116 -20.00 -5.48 -8.52
CA GLY A 116 -20.74 -4.56 -9.38
C GLY A 116 -22.22 -4.64 -9.03
N ALA A 117 -23.05 -3.74 -9.56
CA ALA A 117 -24.49 -3.79 -9.30
C ALA A 117 -25.13 -5.03 -9.93
N THR A 118 -24.58 -5.47 -11.06
CA THR A 118 -24.92 -6.70 -11.76
C THR A 118 -23.66 -7.52 -12.02
N GLY A 119 -23.80 -8.82 -12.33
CA GLY A 119 -22.66 -9.63 -12.74
C GLY A 119 -21.97 -9.11 -14.01
N GLN A 120 -22.73 -8.47 -14.92
CA GLN A 120 -22.17 -7.82 -16.10
C GLN A 120 -21.34 -6.58 -15.73
N ASP A 121 -21.78 -5.78 -14.76
CA ASP A 121 -21.00 -4.62 -14.28
C ASP A 121 -19.69 -5.07 -13.63
N ALA A 122 -19.71 -6.14 -12.84
CA ALA A 122 -18.51 -6.74 -12.26
C ALA A 122 -17.54 -7.26 -13.33
N LEU A 123 -18.07 -7.93 -14.37
CA LEU A 123 -17.27 -8.38 -15.51
C LEU A 123 -16.69 -7.21 -16.30
N ASN A 124 -17.47 -6.15 -16.53
CA ASN A 124 -17.00 -4.95 -17.21
C ASN A 124 -15.85 -4.29 -16.45
N PHE A 125 -15.96 -4.17 -15.12
CA PHE A 125 -14.89 -3.65 -14.28
C PHE A 125 -13.59 -4.46 -14.43
N VAL A 126 -13.65 -5.79 -14.35
CA VAL A 126 -12.48 -6.66 -14.61
C VAL A 126 -11.93 -6.47 -16.02
N ASN A 127 -12.80 -6.40 -17.04
CA ASN A 127 -12.37 -6.22 -18.43
C ASN A 127 -11.70 -4.84 -18.66
N ASN A 128 -12.12 -3.79 -17.95
CA ASN A 128 -11.46 -2.49 -18.02
C ASN A 128 -10.01 -2.57 -17.52
N ILE A 129 -9.79 -3.29 -16.41
CA ILE A 129 -8.46 -3.55 -15.84
C ILE A 129 -7.59 -4.32 -16.84
N ILE A 130 -8.11 -5.45 -17.34
CA ILE A 130 -7.40 -6.29 -18.34
C ILE A 130 -7.06 -5.47 -19.59
N ASN A 131 -8.02 -4.68 -20.09
CA ASN A 131 -7.81 -3.83 -21.26
C ASN A 131 -6.72 -2.79 -20.99
N ALA A 132 -6.75 -2.10 -19.84
CA ALA A 132 -5.73 -1.13 -19.46
C ALA A 132 -4.33 -1.76 -19.40
N GLU A 133 -4.17 -2.95 -18.80
CA GLU A 133 -2.90 -3.67 -18.80
C GLU A 133 -2.46 -4.07 -20.22
N SER A 134 -3.39 -4.58 -21.05
CA SER A 134 -3.09 -4.97 -22.43
C SER A 134 -2.60 -3.80 -23.29
N GLN A 135 -3.06 -2.59 -22.97
CA GLN A 135 -2.63 -1.34 -23.61
C GLN A 135 -1.35 -0.76 -23.00
N ASN A 136 -0.75 -1.43 -22.02
CA ASN A 136 0.39 -0.97 -21.26
C ASN A 136 0.12 0.37 -20.55
N ILE A 137 -0.95 0.43 -19.76
CA ILE A 137 -1.35 1.60 -18.96
C ILE A 137 -0.19 2.23 -18.15
N GLN A 138 0.80 1.44 -17.72
CA GLN A 138 1.99 1.95 -17.05
C GLN A 138 2.79 2.95 -17.89
N ASN A 139 2.71 2.87 -19.22
CA ASN A 139 3.35 3.80 -20.15
C ASN A 139 2.51 5.03 -20.46
N PHE A 140 1.24 5.08 -20.01
CA PHE A 140 0.40 6.25 -20.28
C PHE A 140 0.91 7.45 -19.47
N PRO A 141 0.86 8.66 -20.06
CA PRO A 141 1.12 9.91 -19.36
C PRO A 141 0.40 9.98 -18.01
N LEU A 142 1.10 10.37 -16.94
CA LEU A 142 0.44 10.67 -15.68
C LEU A 142 -0.36 11.95 -15.84
N ASN A 143 -1.68 11.81 -15.75
CA ASN A 143 -2.66 12.88 -15.81
C ASN A 143 -3.54 12.75 -14.57
N VAL A 144 -3.67 13.84 -13.82
CA VAL A 144 -4.39 13.83 -12.54
C VAL A 144 -5.68 14.64 -12.68
N GLY A 145 -6.77 14.08 -12.15
CA GLY A 145 -8.02 14.79 -11.88
C GLY A 145 -8.37 14.68 -10.42
N GLY A 146 -9.05 15.65 -9.84
CA GLY A 146 -9.65 15.48 -8.52
C GLY A 146 -10.86 16.36 -8.22
N CYS A 147 -11.64 15.94 -7.23
CA CYS A 147 -12.80 16.64 -6.72
C CYS A 147 -12.84 16.55 -5.20
N VAL A 148 -12.68 17.67 -4.52
CA VAL A 148 -12.60 17.74 -3.04
C VAL A 148 -13.68 18.68 -2.52
N ALA A 149 -14.38 18.26 -1.47
CA ALA A 149 -15.23 19.18 -0.71
C ALA A 149 -14.36 20.11 0.14
N SER A 150 -14.48 21.43 -0.03
CA SER A 150 -13.65 22.44 0.67
C SER A 150 -14.32 23.80 0.61
N SER A 151 -14.10 24.71 1.57
CA SER A 151 -14.68 26.07 1.73
C SER A 151 -14.83 27.02 0.55
N LEU A 152 -14.42 26.63 -0.67
CA LEU A 152 -14.38 27.50 -1.83
C LEU A 152 -14.76 26.75 -3.13
N ASN A 153 -15.32 27.48 -4.11
CA ASN A 153 -15.68 26.93 -5.44
C ASN A 153 -14.67 27.37 -6.51
N PHE A 154 -13.70 26.52 -6.84
CA PHE A 154 -12.70 26.84 -7.88
C PHE A 154 -12.27 25.61 -8.68
N VAL A 155 -11.70 25.86 -9.87
CA VAL A 155 -10.89 24.88 -10.59
C VAL A 155 -9.43 25.34 -10.56
N TYR A 156 -8.55 24.51 -10.02
CA TYR A 156 -7.10 24.73 -10.10
C TYR A 156 -6.51 23.94 -11.26
N ASN A 157 -5.66 24.61 -12.04
CA ASN A 157 -4.82 24.02 -13.09
C ASN A 157 -3.33 24.12 -12.76
N TYR A 158 -2.98 24.42 -11.51
CA TYR A 158 -1.61 24.50 -11.02
C TYR A 158 -1.45 23.54 -9.84
N PRO A 159 -0.40 22.71 -9.80
CA PRO A 159 -0.17 21.80 -8.69
C PRO A 159 0.21 22.61 -7.44
N GLY A 160 -0.71 22.75 -6.50
CA GLY A 160 -0.36 22.95 -5.10
C GLY A 160 -0.08 21.58 -4.49
N ASP A 161 0.90 21.46 -3.59
CA ASP A 161 1.16 20.27 -2.76
C ASP A 161 2.07 19.17 -3.37
N TYR A 162 2.10 17.99 -2.74
CA TYR A 162 2.89 16.81 -3.10
C TYR A 162 2.76 16.38 -4.56
N LEU A 163 1.67 16.75 -5.24
CA LEU A 163 1.45 16.46 -6.66
C LEU A 163 2.50 17.12 -7.57
N THR A 164 3.13 18.22 -7.12
CA THR A 164 4.30 18.80 -7.80
C THR A 164 5.46 17.80 -7.93
N TYR A 165 5.61 16.91 -6.95
CA TYR A 165 6.66 15.88 -6.91
C TYR A 165 6.34 14.68 -7.81
N LEU A 166 5.10 14.54 -8.28
CA LEU A 166 4.71 13.53 -9.25
C LEU A 166 5.06 13.92 -10.69
N ASN A 167 5.34 15.21 -10.93
CA ASN A 167 5.59 15.78 -12.27
C ASN A 167 4.57 15.30 -13.34
N PRO A 168 3.25 15.45 -13.10
CA PRO A 168 2.23 14.98 -14.04
C PRO A 168 2.23 15.81 -15.33
N ASN A 169 1.84 15.20 -16.45
CA ASN A 169 1.72 15.88 -17.74
C ASN A 169 0.57 16.89 -17.74
N ASN A 170 -0.52 16.58 -17.04
CA ASN A 170 -1.58 17.51 -16.73
C ASN A 170 -2.16 17.25 -15.34
N TYR A 171 -2.73 18.29 -14.75
CA TYR A 171 -3.40 18.23 -13.47
C TYR A 171 -4.56 19.24 -13.46
N SER A 172 -5.69 18.82 -12.90
CA SER A 172 -6.85 19.68 -12.70
C SER A 172 -7.67 19.19 -11.52
N GLN A 173 -7.96 20.08 -10.57
CA GLN A 173 -8.81 19.76 -9.41
C GLN A 173 -9.99 20.72 -9.31
N ILE A 174 -11.12 20.19 -8.87
CA ILE A 174 -12.35 20.91 -8.60
C ILE A 174 -12.52 20.94 -7.07
N TYR A 175 -12.48 22.13 -6.50
CA TYR A 175 -12.72 22.38 -5.07
C TYR A 175 -14.10 23.00 -4.94
N MET A 176 -14.94 22.44 -4.07
CA MET A 176 -16.33 22.91 -3.93
C MET A 176 -16.82 22.90 -2.49
N GLU A 177 -17.39 24.03 -2.08
CA GLU A 177 -18.28 24.14 -0.93
C GLU A 177 -19.30 25.23 -1.20
N THR A 178 -20.54 24.94 -0.86
CA THR A 178 -21.59 25.93 -0.97
C THR A 178 -22.73 25.63 -0.03
N ASN A 179 -23.19 26.70 0.63
CA ASN A 179 -24.42 26.70 1.40
C ASN A 179 -25.64 26.64 0.43
N ASN A 180 -25.41 26.88 -0.87
CA ASN A 180 -26.38 26.78 -1.95
C ASN A 180 -26.05 25.60 -2.86
N SER A 181 -26.57 24.44 -2.45
CA SER A 181 -26.62 23.17 -3.15
C SER A 181 -26.64 23.20 -4.69
N GLY A 182 -27.51 23.99 -5.30
CA GLY A 182 -27.62 24.04 -6.77
C GLY A 182 -26.35 24.55 -7.44
N THR A 183 -25.62 25.46 -6.80
CA THR A 183 -24.41 26.07 -7.38
C THR A 183 -23.23 25.10 -7.45
N GLY A 184 -23.03 24.27 -6.42
CA GLY A 184 -21.92 23.34 -6.34
C GLY A 184 -22.10 22.16 -7.29
N THR A 185 -23.27 21.52 -7.30
CA THR A 185 -23.58 20.45 -8.26
C THR A 185 -23.53 20.97 -9.71
N ASN A 186 -24.09 22.16 -9.99
CA ASN A 186 -24.01 22.74 -11.34
C ASN A 186 -22.57 23.07 -11.74
N PHE A 187 -21.76 23.56 -10.80
CA PHE A 187 -20.34 23.82 -11.02
C PHE A 187 -19.58 22.53 -11.33
N PHE A 188 -19.77 21.47 -10.54
CA PHE A 188 -19.20 20.14 -10.84
C PHE A 188 -19.57 19.69 -12.26
N LEU A 189 -20.86 19.67 -12.58
CA LEU A 189 -21.36 19.19 -13.87
C LEU A 189 -20.77 19.99 -15.04
N SER A 190 -20.65 21.30 -14.87
CA SER A 190 -20.04 22.20 -15.86
C SER A 190 -18.53 21.98 -16.04
N ASN A 191 -17.86 21.35 -15.07
CA ASN A 191 -16.41 21.13 -15.05
C ASN A 191 -16.01 19.64 -15.10
N THR A 192 -16.94 18.71 -15.34
CA THR A 192 -16.69 17.26 -15.42
C THR A 192 -15.56 16.87 -16.39
N ASN A 193 -15.35 17.64 -17.46
CA ASN A 193 -14.23 17.45 -18.40
C ASN A 193 -12.86 17.47 -17.72
N SER A 194 -12.71 18.17 -16.59
CA SER A 194 -11.47 18.19 -15.79
C SER A 194 -11.18 16.87 -15.08
N MET A 195 -12.14 15.95 -15.04
CA MET A 195 -12.05 14.65 -14.34
C MET A 195 -11.99 13.46 -15.30
N MET A 196 -12.37 13.66 -16.57
CA MET A 196 -12.39 12.59 -17.57
C MET A 196 -11.00 12.33 -18.15
N ASN A 197 -10.77 11.08 -18.58
CA ASN A 197 -9.50 10.62 -19.19
C ASN A 197 -8.26 10.87 -18.32
N LYS A 198 -8.44 10.79 -17.00
CA LYS A 198 -7.34 10.90 -16.04
C LYS A 198 -6.81 9.52 -15.72
N LYS A 199 -5.53 9.46 -15.38
CA LYS A 199 -4.88 8.22 -14.92
C LYS A 199 -5.08 8.03 -13.42
N LEU A 200 -5.13 9.14 -12.68
CA LEU A 200 -5.46 9.20 -11.27
C LEU A 200 -6.68 10.10 -11.06
N LEU A 201 -7.63 9.65 -10.25
CA LEU A 201 -8.76 10.42 -9.78
C LEU A 201 -8.71 10.55 -8.26
N ASP A 202 -8.47 11.74 -7.74
CA ASP A 202 -8.45 12.05 -6.31
C ASP A 202 -9.79 12.70 -5.92
N ILE A 203 -10.72 11.93 -5.35
CA ILE A 203 -12.10 12.39 -5.12
C ILE A 203 -12.48 12.26 -3.63
N GLY A 204 -13.35 13.09 -3.07
CA GLY A 204 -13.90 12.85 -1.72
C GLY A 204 -13.78 14.03 -0.75
N HIS A 205 -13.33 13.75 0.49
CA HIS A 205 -13.48 14.52 1.73
C HIS A 205 -14.67 14.08 2.60
N ASN A 206 -15.73 14.88 2.75
CA ASN A 206 -16.91 14.49 3.52
C ASN A 206 -17.94 13.82 2.62
N GLY A 207 -18.62 12.79 3.12
CA GLY A 207 -19.68 12.15 2.36
C GLY A 207 -20.28 10.95 3.08
N ASP A 208 -21.08 10.22 2.32
CA ASP A 208 -21.82 9.05 2.76
C ASP A 208 -21.89 8.02 1.60
N PRO A 209 -22.54 6.84 1.76
CA PRO A 209 -22.61 5.86 0.68
C PRO A 209 -23.37 6.32 -0.58
N HIS A 210 -24.11 7.43 -0.53
CA HIS A 210 -24.88 7.99 -1.64
C HIS A 210 -24.16 9.12 -2.36
N MET A 211 -23.40 9.96 -1.64
CA MET A 211 -22.86 11.20 -2.19
C MET A 211 -21.61 11.72 -1.46
N ILE A 212 -20.85 12.55 -2.16
CA ILE A 212 -19.88 13.46 -1.54
C ILE A 212 -20.63 14.73 -1.16
N TRP A 213 -20.47 15.17 0.09
CA TRP A 213 -21.12 16.36 0.61
C TRP A 213 -20.44 17.62 0.11
N LEU A 214 -21.24 18.65 -0.19
CA LEU A 214 -20.74 19.95 -0.66
C LEU A 214 -20.68 20.98 0.47
N PHE A 215 -20.38 20.52 1.69
CA PHE A 215 -20.27 21.31 2.91
C PHE A 215 -19.17 20.76 3.83
N GLU A 216 -18.39 21.64 4.44
CA GLU A 216 -17.35 21.29 5.40
C GLU A 216 -17.94 21.20 6.83
N GLY A 217 -17.29 20.44 7.72
CA GLY A 217 -17.69 20.32 9.12
C GLY A 217 -19.05 19.67 9.39
N GLY A 218 -19.54 18.81 8.49
CA GLY A 218 -20.77 18.04 8.71
C GLY A 218 -22.07 18.84 8.63
N ASN A 219 -22.02 20.14 8.25
CA ASN A 219 -23.15 21.05 8.20
C ASN A 219 -23.98 21.00 9.49
N SER A 220 -23.62 21.82 10.48
CA SER A 220 -24.25 21.88 11.80
C SER A 220 -25.78 22.09 11.78
N THR A 221 -26.36 22.47 10.64
CA THR A 221 -27.80 22.62 10.43
C THR A 221 -28.16 22.18 9.01
N PRO A 222 -28.13 20.87 8.72
CA PRO A 222 -28.23 20.43 7.34
C PRO A 222 -29.68 20.60 6.87
N THR A 223 -29.88 20.83 5.56
CA THR A 223 -31.22 21.04 4.98
C THR A 223 -31.57 19.87 4.06
N PRO A 224 -32.66 19.12 4.32
CA PRO A 224 -33.55 19.21 5.49
C PRO A 224 -32.83 18.85 6.81
N PRO A 225 -33.31 19.30 7.98
CA PRO A 225 -32.71 18.93 9.28
C PRO A 225 -32.54 17.42 9.43
N VAL A 226 -31.54 16.98 10.19
CA VAL A 226 -31.40 15.57 10.56
C VAL A 226 -32.71 15.07 11.18
N TRP A 227 -33.16 13.90 10.75
CA TRP A 227 -34.36 13.23 11.25
C TRP A 227 -33.98 12.01 12.09
N LEU A 228 -34.87 11.56 12.97
CA LEU A 228 -34.73 10.24 13.59
C LEU A 228 -34.81 9.15 12.53
N TYR A 229 -33.91 8.17 12.61
CA TYR A 229 -33.80 7.07 11.66
C TYR A 229 -35.17 6.49 11.28
N ASP A 230 -35.45 6.54 9.99
CA ASP A 230 -36.67 6.04 9.37
C ASP A 230 -36.33 5.57 7.97
N SER A 231 -36.25 4.26 7.79
CA SER A 231 -35.90 3.62 6.52
C SER A 231 -36.78 4.03 5.34
N THR A 232 -38.00 4.53 5.59
CA THR A 232 -38.93 4.97 4.53
C THR A 232 -38.59 6.37 3.98
N LYS A 233 -37.75 7.12 4.68
CA LYS A 233 -37.23 8.42 4.25
C LYS A 233 -35.94 8.31 3.47
N ILE A 234 -35.19 7.22 3.68
CA ILE A 234 -33.96 6.93 2.94
C ILE A 234 -34.34 6.63 1.48
N GLU A 235 -33.58 7.18 0.54
CA GLU A 235 -33.85 7.16 -0.91
C GLU A 235 -35.14 7.87 -1.38
N ASN A 236 -35.94 8.40 -0.47
CA ASN A 236 -37.13 9.15 -0.83
C ASN A 236 -36.73 10.58 -1.27
N PRO A 237 -37.07 10.99 -2.50
CA PRO A 237 -36.71 12.32 -3.01
C PRO A 237 -37.18 13.49 -2.15
N ALA A 238 -38.24 13.32 -1.36
CA ALA A 238 -38.73 14.36 -0.43
C ALA A 238 -37.78 14.66 0.73
N TYR A 239 -36.85 13.73 1.03
CA TYR A 239 -35.85 13.84 2.08
C TYR A 239 -34.42 13.84 1.52
N ALA A 240 -34.28 13.87 0.18
CA ALA A 240 -32.99 13.83 -0.48
C ALA A 240 -32.13 15.04 -0.06
N ARG A 241 -30.87 14.74 0.24
CA ARG A 241 -29.87 15.77 0.46
C ARG A 241 -29.26 16.21 -0.84
N VAL A 242 -28.58 17.34 -0.78
CA VAL A 242 -27.80 17.80 -1.92
C VAL A 242 -26.32 17.58 -1.66
N GLY A 243 -25.71 16.96 -2.64
CA GLY A 243 -24.28 16.72 -2.74
C GLY A 243 -23.96 16.30 -4.17
N LEU A 244 -22.73 15.88 -4.37
CA LEU A 244 -22.35 15.18 -5.59
C LEU A 244 -22.73 13.70 -5.45
N SER A 245 -23.93 13.38 -5.92
CA SER A 245 -24.55 12.07 -5.72
C SER A 245 -24.10 11.01 -6.73
N SER A 246 -24.36 9.75 -6.39
CA SER A 246 -24.34 8.60 -7.30
C SER A 246 -25.03 8.89 -8.64
N TYR A 247 -26.15 9.60 -8.65
CA TYR A 247 -26.86 9.97 -9.88
C TYR A 247 -26.02 10.89 -10.79
N ASN A 248 -25.24 11.81 -10.20
CA ASN A 248 -24.38 12.71 -10.96
C ASN A 248 -23.13 12.01 -11.52
N ILE A 249 -22.63 11.00 -10.81
CA ILE A 249 -21.44 10.23 -11.18
C ILE A 249 -21.76 9.13 -12.20
N SER A 250 -22.89 8.44 -12.05
CA SER A 250 -23.28 7.29 -12.87
C SER A 250 -23.22 7.48 -14.41
N PRO A 251 -23.51 8.66 -15.00
CA PRO A 251 -23.42 8.83 -16.46
C PRO A 251 -21.99 9.13 -16.96
N LEU A 252 -21.00 9.29 -16.09
CA LEU A 252 -19.65 9.71 -16.47
C LEU A 252 -18.77 8.53 -16.90
N ASN A 253 -17.70 8.85 -17.63
CA ASN A 253 -16.66 7.89 -18.00
C ASN A 253 -15.29 8.39 -17.51
N PHE A 254 -14.73 7.68 -16.54
CA PHE A 254 -13.44 7.94 -15.93
C PHE A 254 -12.37 6.93 -16.34
N TYR A 255 -12.60 6.06 -17.33
CA TYR A 255 -11.54 5.19 -17.85
C TYR A 255 -10.31 6.01 -18.31
N PRO A 256 -9.06 5.58 -18.01
CA PRO A 256 -8.68 4.38 -17.29
C PRO A 256 -8.36 4.63 -15.80
N ALA A 257 -8.90 5.68 -15.17
CA ALA A 257 -8.44 6.14 -13.86
C ALA A 257 -8.48 5.06 -12.77
N VAL A 258 -7.50 5.11 -11.86
CA VAL A 258 -7.70 4.59 -10.52
C VAL A 258 -8.26 5.73 -9.68
N ALA A 259 -9.40 5.49 -9.05
CA ALA A 259 -10.02 6.44 -8.15
C ALA A 259 -9.61 6.19 -6.71
N PHE A 260 -9.21 7.23 -6.01
CA PHE A 260 -8.98 7.25 -4.58
C PHE A 260 -10.09 8.11 -3.98
N ASN A 261 -10.80 7.58 -2.99
CA ASN A 261 -11.92 8.25 -2.34
C ASN A 261 -11.80 8.26 -0.82
N GLY A 262 -11.82 9.44 -0.23
CA GLY A 262 -11.70 9.65 1.22
C GLY A 262 -13.04 9.81 1.93
N ALA A 263 -14.14 9.97 1.20
CA ALA A 263 -15.47 10.15 1.79
C ALA A 263 -15.90 8.92 2.58
N CYS A 264 -16.32 9.11 3.84
CA CYS A 264 -16.84 8.05 4.70
C CYS A 264 -17.91 7.23 3.98
N HIS A 265 -17.89 5.92 4.19
CA HIS A 265 -18.82 4.95 3.60
C HIS A 265 -18.92 4.90 2.06
N SER A 266 -18.14 5.70 1.32
CA SER A 266 -18.21 5.76 -0.14
C SER A 266 -17.76 4.46 -0.84
N GLY A 267 -17.21 3.51 -0.08
CA GLY A 267 -16.91 2.16 -0.50
C GLY A 267 -18.04 1.16 -0.27
N GLU A 268 -19.13 1.47 0.44
CA GLU A 268 -20.19 0.50 0.71
C GLU A 268 -21.10 0.30 -0.52
N PRO A 269 -21.06 -0.87 -1.19
CA PRO A 269 -21.78 -1.08 -2.43
C PRO A 269 -23.30 -1.24 -2.24
N LYS A 270 -23.77 -1.84 -1.15
CA LYS A 270 -25.21 -2.11 -1.02
C LYS A 270 -25.73 -2.12 0.41
N LYS A 271 -25.10 -2.90 1.29
CA LYS A 271 -25.45 -2.91 2.70
C LYS A 271 -24.55 -1.92 3.44
N VAL A 272 -25.16 -0.94 4.09
CA VAL A 272 -24.48 0.12 4.86
C VAL A 272 -24.81 -0.05 6.33
N MET A 273 -23.81 0.11 7.19
CA MET A 273 -24.03 0.38 8.60
C MET A 273 -24.29 1.87 8.80
N VAL A 274 -25.43 2.22 9.38
CA VAL A 274 -25.80 3.59 9.69
C VAL A 274 -25.25 3.97 11.05
N GLU A 275 -24.35 4.95 11.05
CA GLU A 275 -23.77 5.55 12.24
C GLU A 275 -23.92 7.08 12.23
N GLY A 276 -23.40 7.74 13.27
CA GLY A 276 -23.68 9.15 13.54
C GLY A 276 -23.11 10.11 12.49
N ASP A 277 -22.00 9.75 11.84
CA ASP A 277 -21.34 10.62 10.86
C ASP A 277 -22.16 10.74 9.57
N ILE A 278 -22.94 9.73 9.18
CA ILE A 278 -23.85 9.73 8.01
C ILE A 278 -25.33 9.97 8.35
N ALA A 279 -25.61 10.36 9.61
CA ALA A 279 -26.96 10.66 10.09
C ALA A 279 -27.66 11.74 9.27
N ALA A 280 -26.90 12.57 8.55
CA ALA A 280 -27.47 13.45 7.56
C ALA A 280 -28.36 12.63 6.59
N THR A 281 -27.81 11.71 5.80
CA THR A 281 -28.57 11.04 4.74
C THR A 281 -29.42 9.87 5.22
N PHE A 282 -29.07 9.27 6.35
CA PHE A 282 -29.72 8.04 6.85
C PHE A 282 -30.59 8.27 8.10
N GLY A 283 -30.48 9.44 8.71
CA GLY A 283 -31.15 9.78 9.97
C GLY A 283 -30.35 9.34 11.20
N ASP A 284 -30.59 10.02 12.32
CA ASP A 284 -30.01 9.74 13.63
C ASP A 284 -30.62 8.45 14.21
N THR A 285 -29.78 7.45 14.42
CA THR A 285 -30.17 6.14 14.95
C THR A 285 -30.31 6.13 16.47
N GLN A 286 -30.07 7.26 17.14
CA GLN A 286 -30.08 7.40 18.59
C GLN A 286 -29.14 6.41 19.27
N TRP A 287 -27.90 6.33 18.75
CA TRP A 287 -26.87 5.40 19.20
C TRP A 287 -27.19 3.93 18.96
N GLN A 288 -28.16 3.59 18.09
CA GLN A 288 -28.36 2.20 17.68
C GLN A 288 -27.60 1.90 16.40
N GLU A 289 -26.88 0.79 16.37
CA GLU A 289 -26.33 0.22 15.14
C GLU A 289 -27.51 -0.19 14.26
N LYS A 290 -27.58 0.35 13.04
CA LYS A 290 -28.61 -0.02 12.06
C LYS A 290 -27.96 -0.45 10.77
N PHE A 291 -28.56 -1.41 10.10
CA PHE A 291 -28.17 -1.74 8.73
C PHE A 291 -29.27 -1.38 7.75
N TYR A 292 -28.89 -0.70 6.67
CA TYR A 292 -29.78 -0.39 5.56
C TYR A 292 -29.26 -1.04 4.27
N THR A 293 -30.18 -1.55 3.45
CA THR A 293 -29.85 -2.13 2.14
C THR A 293 -30.31 -1.17 1.07
N MET A 294 -29.35 -0.55 0.37
CA MET A 294 -29.61 0.46 -0.64
C MET A 294 -30.02 -0.14 -1.99
N SER A 295 -30.72 0.65 -2.80
CA SER A 295 -30.85 0.40 -4.23
C SER A 295 -29.52 0.63 -4.96
N ASP A 296 -29.35 -0.06 -6.09
CA ASP A 296 -28.11 0.02 -6.88
C ASP A 296 -27.85 1.45 -7.40
N SER A 297 -28.92 2.19 -7.71
CA SER A 297 -28.83 3.57 -8.19
C SER A 297 -28.51 4.57 -7.10
N PHE A 298 -28.77 4.23 -5.84
CA PHE A 298 -28.44 5.08 -4.70
C PHE A 298 -26.99 4.90 -4.26
N SER A 299 -26.35 3.76 -4.53
CA SER A 299 -24.95 3.52 -4.15
C SER A 299 -23.94 4.30 -5.01
N PHE A 300 -23.11 5.10 -4.33
CA PHE A 300 -21.97 5.79 -4.93
C PHE A 300 -20.90 4.80 -5.40
N ALA A 301 -20.56 3.80 -4.58
CA ALA A 301 -19.58 2.77 -4.92
C ALA A 301 -19.99 1.99 -6.18
N LEU A 302 -21.25 1.55 -6.27
CA LEU A 302 -21.72 0.85 -7.48
C LEU A 302 -21.78 1.77 -8.70
N SER A 303 -22.08 3.06 -8.51
CA SER A 303 -22.10 4.03 -9.59
C SER A 303 -20.70 4.30 -10.14
N ILE A 304 -19.70 4.52 -9.28
CA ILE A 304 -18.34 4.82 -9.71
C ILE A 304 -17.67 3.62 -10.38
N LEU A 305 -17.91 2.39 -9.92
CA LEU A 305 -17.40 1.16 -10.56
C LEU A 305 -17.87 1.00 -12.02
N LYS A 306 -19.03 1.58 -12.39
CA LYS A 306 -19.55 1.55 -13.77
C LYS A 306 -18.95 2.60 -14.69
N THR A 307 -18.24 3.59 -14.15
CA THR A 307 -17.68 4.70 -14.94
C THR A 307 -16.44 4.32 -15.74
N GLY A 308 -16.05 3.04 -15.76
CA GLY A 308 -14.88 2.61 -16.51
C GLY A 308 -13.56 2.73 -15.75
N ILE A 309 -13.56 3.13 -14.48
CA ILE A 309 -12.35 3.11 -13.65
C ILE A 309 -11.71 1.71 -13.62
N THR A 310 -10.41 1.66 -13.35
CA THR A 310 -9.59 0.44 -13.30
C THR A 310 -9.12 0.09 -11.89
N GLY A 311 -9.48 0.91 -10.91
CA GLY A 311 -9.31 0.62 -9.49
C GLY A 311 -10.05 1.66 -8.66
N TYR A 312 -10.44 1.30 -7.45
CA TYR A 312 -11.13 2.20 -6.53
C TYR A 312 -10.66 1.94 -5.11
N PHE A 313 -10.06 2.92 -4.46
CA PHE A 313 -9.79 2.89 -3.03
C PHE A 313 -10.86 3.72 -2.33
N ALA A 314 -11.54 3.14 -1.35
CA ALA A 314 -12.60 3.81 -0.61
C ALA A 314 -12.84 3.14 0.75
N PRO A 315 -13.50 3.81 1.71
CA PRO A 315 -13.80 3.20 2.99
C PRO A 315 -15.19 2.55 3.02
N CYS A 316 -15.28 1.37 3.62
CA CYS A 316 -16.52 0.69 3.99
C CYS A 316 -16.86 0.98 5.46
N GLY A 317 -17.26 2.21 5.76
CA GLY A 317 -17.52 2.71 7.11
C GLY A 317 -17.03 4.15 7.30
N ALA A 318 -17.15 4.68 8.53
CA ALA A 318 -16.42 5.88 8.92
C ALA A 318 -14.91 5.74 8.61
N ASN A 319 -14.28 6.85 8.27
CA ASN A 319 -12.90 6.91 7.76
C ASN A 319 -12.21 8.18 8.22
N ASN A 320 -10.88 8.16 8.26
CA ASN A 320 -10.11 9.39 8.18
C ASN A 320 -9.79 9.72 6.71
N ALA A 321 -10.19 10.90 6.23
CA ALA A 321 -9.90 11.34 4.86
C ALA A 321 -8.40 11.31 4.50
N ASN A 322 -7.50 11.40 5.49
CA ASN A 322 -6.05 11.32 5.31
C ASN A 322 -5.56 9.96 4.78
N ASP A 323 -6.26 8.85 5.07
CA ASP A 323 -5.89 7.52 4.60
C ASP A 323 -5.86 7.42 3.06
N GLN A 324 -6.74 8.20 2.40
CA GLN A 324 -6.73 8.34 0.94
C GLN A 324 -5.39 8.91 0.43
N SER A 325 -4.89 9.95 1.10
CA SER A 325 -3.66 10.62 0.69
C SER A 325 -2.44 9.74 0.93
N GLU A 326 -2.45 8.92 2.00
CA GLU A 326 -1.43 7.89 2.25
C GLU A 326 -1.39 6.86 1.10
N GLU A 327 -2.54 6.37 0.64
CA GLU A 327 -2.61 5.40 -0.46
C GLU A 327 -2.10 5.99 -1.78
N ILE A 328 -2.47 7.23 -2.09
CA ILE A 328 -1.95 7.94 -3.28
C ILE A 328 -0.43 8.08 -3.17
N TYR A 329 0.05 8.59 -2.03
CA TYR A 329 1.47 8.80 -1.78
C TYR A 329 2.26 7.49 -1.92
N ASN A 330 1.79 6.40 -1.29
CA ASN A 330 2.39 5.08 -1.38
C ASN A 330 2.38 4.53 -2.82
N ALA A 331 1.33 4.78 -3.60
CA ALA A 331 1.23 4.33 -4.99
C ALA A 331 2.28 4.94 -5.92
N PHE A 332 2.84 6.11 -5.57
CA PHE A 332 3.94 6.74 -6.32
C PHE A 332 5.29 6.66 -5.62
N LEU A 333 5.34 6.27 -4.34
CA LEU A 333 6.56 6.03 -3.58
C LEU A 333 7.04 4.57 -3.66
N PHE A 334 6.17 3.61 -3.92
CA PHE A 334 6.57 2.22 -4.02
C PHE A 334 6.37 1.70 -5.43
N HIS A 335 7.38 0.99 -5.95
CA HIS A 335 7.32 0.36 -7.27
C HIS A 335 6.51 -0.95 -7.23
N GLU A 336 5.26 -0.86 -6.81
CA GLU A 336 4.46 -2.02 -6.42
C GLU A 336 3.04 -1.98 -7.02
N PRO A 337 2.42 -3.16 -7.26
CA PRO A 337 1.00 -3.26 -7.59
C PRO A 337 0.08 -2.66 -6.53
N LEU A 338 -1.13 -2.26 -6.94
CA LEU A 338 -2.10 -1.61 -6.04
C LEU A 338 -2.57 -2.49 -4.88
N GLY A 339 -2.55 -3.82 -5.03
CA GLY A 339 -2.82 -4.71 -3.89
C GLY A 339 -1.75 -4.61 -2.80
N ASP A 340 -0.49 -4.39 -3.17
CA ASP A 340 0.61 -4.18 -2.21
C ASP A 340 0.51 -2.81 -1.55
N ILE A 341 0.06 -1.80 -2.30
CA ILE A 341 -0.28 -0.48 -1.74
C ILE A 341 -1.40 -0.60 -0.71
N HIS A 342 -2.47 -1.35 -1.02
CA HIS A 342 -3.55 -1.63 -0.08
C HIS A 342 -3.05 -2.40 1.15
N LYS A 343 -2.21 -3.41 0.95
CA LYS A 343 -1.59 -4.17 2.05
C LYS A 343 -0.80 -3.25 2.98
N ARG A 344 -0.04 -2.28 2.47
CA ARG A 344 0.67 -1.29 3.32
C ARG A 344 -0.28 -0.47 4.19
N SER A 345 -1.44 -0.09 3.66
CA SER A 345 -2.48 0.57 4.46
C SER A 345 -2.98 -0.32 5.59
N VAL A 346 -3.16 -1.62 5.31
CA VAL A 346 -3.51 -2.67 6.27
C VAL A 346 -2.40 -2.92 7.31
N ASP A 347 -1.14 -2.96 6.91
CA ASP A 347 0.00 -3.10 7.82
C ASP A 347 0.05 -1.92 8.81
N GLY A 348 -0.36 -0.72 8.36
CA GLY A 348 -0.55 0.43 9.24
C GLY A 348 -1.59 0.23 10.34
N VAL A 349 -2.60 -0.64 10.13
CA VAL A 349 -3.56 -1.03 11.17
C VAL A 349 -2.85 -1.88 12.23
N VAL A 350 -2.06 -2.87 11.81
CA VAL A 350 -1.27 -3.73 12.71
C VAL A 350 -0.31 -2.90 13.56
N MET A 351 0.38 -1.93 12.95
CA MET A 351 1.24 -1.00 13.68
C MET A 351 0.46 -0.14 14.69
N GLY A 352 -0.76 0.27 14.34
CA GLY A 352 -1.67 0.95 15.26
C GLY A 352 -2.12 0.11 16.46
N PHE A 353 -2.11 -1.22 16.33
CA PHE A 353 -2.29 -2.18 17.43
C PHE A 353 -0.97 -2.49 18.17
N LEU A 354 0.03 -1.60 18.10
CA LEU A 354 1.37 -1.78 18.69
C LEU A 354 2.09 -3.03 18.15
N GLY A 355 1.85 -3.39 16.90
CA GLY A 355 2.38 -4.62 16.29
C GLY A 355 1.61 -5.87 16.68
N ASN A 356 0.47 -5.76 17.37
CA ASN A 356 -0.41 -6.91 17.65
C ASN A 356 -1.42 -7.12 16.52
N ARG A 357 -2.00 -8.32 16.46
CA ARG A 357 -3.07 -8.64 15.51
C ARG A 357 -4.26 -7.68 15.69
N PRO A 358 -4.85 -7.14 14.61
CA PRO A 358 -6.03 -6.30 14.73
C PRO A 358 -7.20 -7.06 15.38
N ASN A 359 -7.88 -6.41 16.33
CA ASN A 359 -9.10 -6.91 16.94
C ASN A 359 -10.20 -5.85 16.78
N LEU A 360 -11.08 -6.04 15.80
CA LEU A 360 -12.04 -5.02 15.37
C LEU A 360 -13.45 -5.38 15.85
N LYS A 361 -14.21 -4.38 16.28
CA LYS A 361 -15.60 -4.58 16.69
C LYS A 361 -16.44 -5.00 15.49
N MET A 362 -17.26 -6.03 15.71
CA MET A 362 -18.28 -6.49 14.79
C MET A 362 -19.62 -5.87 15.17
N TYR A 363 -20.32 -5.29 14.19
CA TYR A 363 -21.57 -4.57 14.45
C TYR A 363 -22.79 -5.49 14.31
N VAL A 364 -23.80 -5.27 15.15
CA VAL A 364 -25.03 -6.06 15.22
C VAL A 364 -26.22 -5.13 15.17
N ASP A 365 -27.13 -5.38 14.22
CA ASP A 365 -28.33 -4.56 14.06
C ASP A 365 -29.15 -4.47 15.36
N GLY A 366 -29.49 -3.25 15.75
CA GLY A 366 -30.20 -2.91 16.99
C GLY A 366 -29.35 -2.87 18.26
N ALA A 367 -28.06 -3.22 18.20
CA ALA A 367 -27.16 -3.04 19.34
C ALA A 367 -26.92 -1.55 19.60
N MET A 368 -26.63 -1.19 20.85
CA MET A 368 -26.22 0.18 21.16
C MET A 368 -24.76 0.39 20.75
N SER A 369 -24.50 1.41 19.93
CA SER A 369 -23.18 1.91 19.58
C SER A 369 -22.64 2.74 20.74
N TYR A 370 -21.90 2.08 21.63
CA TYR A 370 -21.10 2.71 22.67
C TYR A 370 -19.70 2.09 22.71
N GLY A 371 -18.74 2.88 23.19
CA GLY A 371 -17.36 2.47 23.32
C GLY A 371 -16.60 2.45 22.00
N SER A 372 -15.43 1.84 22.07
CA SER A 372 -14.48 1.73 20.97
C SER A 372 -14.97 0.83 19.83
N ASP A 373 -14.66 1.20 18.59
CA ASP A 373 -14.89 0.33 17.42
C ASP A 373 -13.73 -0.65 17.16
N ILE A 374 -12.70 -0.58 17.99
CA ILE A 374 -11.57 -1.51 18.13
C ILE A 374 -11.58 -2.14 19.53
N LEU A 375 -11.01 -3.32 19.70
CA LEU A 375 -10.96 -4.06 20.97
C LEU A 375 -9.49 -4.30 21.38
N SER A 376 -9.23 -4.59 22.66
CA SER A 376 -7.86 -4.89 23.11
C SER A 376 -7.24 -6.07 22.35
N SER A 377 -5.94 -6.00 22.09
CA SER A 377 -5.18 -7.06 21.44
C SER A 377 -3.73 -7.08 21.91
N GLY A 378 -3.28 -8.22 22.45
CA GLY A 378 -1.95 -8.35 23.02
C GLY A 378 -1.66 -7.28 24.07
N THR A 379 -0.68 -6.42 23.79
CA THR A 379 -0.29 -5.30 24.67
C THR A 379 -1.07 -4.00 24.43
N PHE A 380 -1.90 -3.95 23.39
CA PHE A 380 -2.71 -2.79 23.08
C PHE A 380 -4.05 -2.83 23.84
N ASP A 381 -4.31 -1.79 24.65
CA ASP A 381 -5.60 -1.51 25.24
C ASP A 381 -6.09 -0.15 24.74
N PRO A 382 -7.20 -0.08 24.01
CA PRO A 382 -7.63 1.19 23.44
C PRO A 382 -8.01 2.22 24.53
N ASN A 383 -8.26 1.83 25.79
CA ASN A 383 -8.46 2.76 26.91
C ASN A 383 -7.22 3.55 27.32
N ASP A 384 -6.03 3.02 27.05
CA ASP A 384 -4.78 3.71 27.32
C ASP A 384 -4.41 4.69 26.19
N TRP A 385 -5.15 4.65 25.07
CA TRP A 385 -4.81 5.30 23.79
C TRP A 385 -6.02 6.03 23.19
N SER A 386 -6.47 7.11 23.84
CA SER A 386 -7.77 7.76 23.58
C SER A 386 -8.01 8.32 22.17
N GLY A 387 -6.97 8.54 21.35
CA GLY A 387 -7.12 8.95 19.94
C GLY A 387 -7.19 7.77 18.94
N ALA A 388 -6.77 6.57 19.34
CA ALA A 388 -6.80 5.38 18.47
C ALA A 388 -8.24 4.90 18.18
N TYR A 389 -9.16 5.15 19.12
CA TYR A 389 -10.53 4.66 19.11
C TYR A 389 -11.36 4.91 17.86
N SER A 390 -11.12 6.00 17.13
CA SER A 390 -11.91 6.33 15.94
C SER A 390 -11.05 6.32 14.68
N MET A 391 -9.75 6.61 14.83
CA MET A 391 -8.82 6.76 13.73
C MET A 391 -8.32 5.39 13.23
N LEU A 392 -8.07 4.44 14.15
CA LEU A 392 -7.64 3.08 13.81
C LEU A 392 -8.76 2.24 13.21
N GLY A 393 -9.96 2.38 13.75
CA GLY A 393 -11.17 1.81 13.16
C GLY A 393 -11.44 2.32 11.75
N GLY A 394 -11.28 3.64 11.53
CA GLY A 394 -11.39 4.26 10.21
C GLY A 394 -10.40 3.71 9.19
N LYS A 395 -9.12 3.63 9.56
CA LYS A 395 -8.08 3.03 8.71
C LYS A 395 -8.38 1.58 8.33
N ALA A 396 -8.89 0.80 9.29
CA ALA A 396 -9.28 -0.60 9.08
C ALA A 396 -10.48 -0.76 8.13
N ASN A 397 -11.24 0.30 7.88
CA ASN A 397 -12.39 0.29 6.97
C ASN A 397 -11.98 0.57 5.50
N ARG A 398 -10.74 0.97 5.21
CA ARG A 398 -10.25 1.18 3.83
C ARG A 398 -10.29 -0.13 3.04
N VAL A 399 -10.78 -0.07 1.80
CA VAL A 399 -10.81 -1.19 0.87
C VAL A 399 -10.27 -0.79 -0.50
N TYR A 400 -9.63 -1.74 -1.18
CA TYR A 400 -9.30 -1.64 -2.59
C TYR A 400 -10.24 -2.51 -3.42
N PHE A 401 -10.97 -1.89 -4.34
CA PHE A 401 -11.66 -2.58 -5.42
C PHE A 401 -10.76 -2.64 -6.65
N GLY A 402 -10.46 -3.85 -7.11
CA GLY A 402 -9.63 -4.07 -8.28
C GLY A 402 -8.84 -5.37 -8.20
N ASP A 403 -8.06 -5.61 -9.25
CA ASP A 403 -7.12 -6.72 -9.31
C ASP A 403 -5.86 -6.36 -8.51
N PRO A 404 -5.50 -7.11 -7.46
CA PRO A 404 -4.36 -6.77 -6.59
C PRO A 404 -3.01 -6.77 -7.32
N LEU A 405 -2.88 -7.41 -8.49
CA LEU A 405 -1.66 -7.40 -9.30
C LEU A 405 -1.63 -6.24 -10.32
N PHE A 406 -2.70 -5.44 -10.42
CA PHE A 406 -2.73 -4.28 -11.31
C PHE A 406 -1.73 -3.21 -10.88
N ASN A 407 -0.85 -2.80 -11.80
CA ASN A 407 0.21 -1.82 -11.52
C ASN A 407 0.24 -0.69 -12.58
N PRO A 408 -0.72 0.26 -12.54
CA PRO A 408 -0.81 1.33 -13.51
C PRO A 408 0.26 2.41 -13.34
N TYR A 409 0.91 2.49 -12.17
CA TYR A 409 1.84 3.57 -11.82
C TYR A 409 3.30 3.14 -11.83
N GLN A 410 3.62 1.93 -12.28
CA GLN A 410 4.98 1.37 -12.30
C GLN A 410 6.05 2.35 -12.81
N ASN A 411 5.75 3.13 -13.85
CA ASN A 411 6.68 4.08 -14.47
C ASN A 411 6.47 5.54 -14.01
N ASN A 412 5.58 5.78 -13.06
CA ASN A 412 5.28 7.12 -12.50
C ASN A 412 5.83 7.30 -11.08
N TYR A 413 6.69 6.38 -10.66
CA TYR A 413 7.43 6.49 -9.40
C TYR A 413 8.19 7.81 -9.28
N SER A 414 8.22 8.37 -8.07
CA SER A 414 9.01 9.56 -7.75
C SER A 414 9.81 9.39 -6.47
N ASP A 415 11.13 9.26 -6.60
CA ASP A 415 12.10 9.36 -5.49
C ASP A 415 11.98 10.66 -4.70
N SER A 416 11.44 11.72 -5.31
CA SER A 416 11.30 13.02 -4.67
C SER A 416 10.21 13.05 -3.62
N LEU A 417 9.29 12.06 -3.65
CA LEU A 417 8.35 11.83 -2.55
C LEU A 417 9.04 11.20 -1.34
N ASN A 418 10.21 10.58 -1.49
CA ASN A 418 10.84 9.80 -0.44
C ASN A 418 11.43 10.69 0.67
N ILE A 419 10.57 11.06 1.63
CA ILE A 419 10.91 11.85 2.81
C ILE A 419 11.37 11.02 4.00
N THR A 420 11.24 9.69 3.96
CA THR A 420 11.63 8.78 5.06
C THR A 420 12.59 7.71 4.56
N LYS A 421 13.81 7.64 5.10
CA LYS A 421 14.85 6.69 4.68
C LYS A 421 15.38 5.92 5.87
N ALA A 422 15.68 4.64 5.67
CA ALA A 422 16.38 3.81 6.64
C ALA A 422 17.73 3.35 6.09
N VAL A 423 18.75 3.33 6.93
CA VAL A 423 20.10 2.85 6.59
C VAL A 423 20.58 1.91 7.70
N ILE A 424 21.12 0.76 7.33
CA ILE A 424 21.81 -0.14 8.27
C ILE A 424 23.23 0.39 8.48
N ASP A 425 23.50 1.03 9.62
CA ASP A 425 24.80 1.66 9.90
C ASP A 425 25.88 0.65 10.26
N SER A 426 25.49 -0.39 10.99
CA SER A 426 26.39 -1.46 11.40
C SER A 426 25.64 -2.76 11.62
N ILE A 427 26.27 -3.88 11.27
CA ILE A 427 25.69 -5.20 11.39
C ILE A 427 26.71 -6.23 11.88
N SER A 428 26.26 -7.14 12.73
CA SER A 428 27.02 -8.25 13.29
C SER A 428 26.14 -9.49 13.43
N SER A 429 26.69 -10.58 13.95
CA SER A 429 26.00 -11.87 14.10
C SER A 429 24.79 -11.85 15.04
N ASN A 430 24.72 -10.90 15.97
CA ASN A 430 23.66 -10.81 16.97
C ASN A 430 23.10 -9.39 17.13
N TYR A 431 23.51 -8.44 16.28
CA TYR A 431 23.11 -7.05 16.41
C TYR A 431 23.08 -6.29 15.09
N VAL A 432 22.13 -5.36 14.97
CA VAL A 432 21.95 -4.42 13.86
C VAL A 432 21.71 -3.02 14.41
N ASN A 433 22.39 -2.02 13.85
CA ASN A 433 22.03 -0.61 13.99
C ASN A 433 21.32 -0.12 12.75
N ILE A 434 20.23 0.62 12.96
CA ILE A 434 19.48 1.23 11.88
C ILE A 434 19.18 2.68 12.22
N THR A 435 19.67 3.62 11.41
CA THR A 435 19.25 5.01 11.44
C THR A 435 18.08 5.22 10.47
N VAL A 436 17.01 5.82 10.98
CA VAL A 436 15.88 6.35 10.21
C VAL A 436 16.00 7.87 10.15
N SER A 437 16.02 8.40 8.94
CA SER A 437 16.04 9.82 8.62
C SER A 437 14.70 10.24 8.02
N PHE A 438 14.11 11.31 8.55
CA PHE A 438 12.87 11.91 8.09
C PHE A 438 13.07 13.38 7.75
N ILE A 439 12.86 13.74 6.49
CA ILE A 439 13.10 15.08 5.96
C ILE A 439 11.85 15.55 5.21
N LYS A 440 11.06 16.39 5.88
CA LYS A 440 9.85 16.99 5.32
C LYS A 440 10.06 18.49 5.09
N PRO A 441 9.74 19.04 3.91
CA PRO A 441 9.76 20.48 3.71
C PRO A 441 8.64 21.20 4.48
N ASP A 442 8.74 22.52 4.55
CA ASP A 442 7.68 23.38 5.07
C ASP A 442 6.42 23.27 4.18
N ALA A 443 5.23 23.29 4.79
CA ALA A 443 3.97 23.14 4.07
C ALA A 443 3.70 24.30 3.09
N SER A 444 4.30 25.48 3.30
CA SER A 444 4.26 26.59 2.33
C SER A 444 5.03 26.29 1.04
N ILE A 445 5.97 25.35 1.07
CA ILE A 445 6.73 24.87 -0.09
C ILE A 445 6.00 23.67 -0.71
N ALA A 446 5.63 22.71 0.13
CA ALA A 446 4.95 21.50 -0.30
C ALA A 446 4.24 20.83 0.87
N TYR A 447 2.93 20.69 0.76
CA TYR A 447 2.15 19.90 1.70
C TYR A 447 2.34 18.40 1.42
N PHE A 448 2.90 17.69 2.40
CA PHE A 448 2.96 16.23 2.43
C PHE A 448 1.93 15.73 3.44
N PRO A 449 1.11 14.71 3.09
CA PRO A 449 0.14 14.11 4.00
C PRO A 449 0.86 13.20 5.01
N VAL A 450 1.63 13.79 5.92
CA VAL A 450 2.37 13.12 7.01
C VAL A 450 1.61 13.26 8.33
N TRP A 451 0.33 12.90 8.36
CA TRP A 451 -0.54 13.33 9.47
C TRP A 451 -1.10 12.16 10.29
N GLU A 452 -1.06 12.40 11.61
CA GLU A 452 -1.85 11.85 12.72
C GLU A 452 -2.52 10.50 12.45
N LYS A 453 -1.78 9.39 12.60
CA LYS A 453 -2.47 8.10 12.55
C LYS A 453 -3.38 7.91 13.77
N PHE A 454 -2.97 8.25 15.00
CA PHE A 454 -3.80 7.97 16.20
C PHE A 454 -3.74 9.02 17.34
N HIS A 455 -2.93 10.09 17.25
CA HIS A 455 -2.72 11.08 18.32
C HIS A 455 -2.75 12.51 17.76
N PHE A 456 -3.59 13.36 18.34
CA PHE A 456 -3.63 14.78 17.99
C PHE A 456 -2.30 15.47 18.32
N GLY A 457 -1.67 16.11 17.34
CA GLY A 457 -0.49 16.97 17.51
C GLY A 457 0.88 16.33 17.27
N ASP A 458 0.95 15.09 16.78
CA ASP A 458 2.21 14.37 16.53
C ASP A 458 2.42 14.03 15.05
N THR A 459 3.67 14.15 14.59
CA THR A 459 4.07 13.62 13.27
C THR A 459 4.50 12.17 13.43
N ARG A 460 3.92 11.29 12.61
CA ARG A 460 4.21 9.86 12.63
C ARG A 460 5.06 9.43 11.45
N ILE A 461 6.21 8.85 11.77
CA ILE A 461 7.14 8.27 10.82
C ILE A 461 6.88 6.76 10.79
N TYR A 462 6.51 6.23 9.62
CA TYR A 462 6.40 4.80 9.39
C TYR A 462 7.35 4.37 8.28
N ILE A 463 8.11 3.30 8.51
CA ILE A 463 8.98 2.72 7.50
C ILE A 463 9.12 1.19 7.67
N PRO A 464 8.84 0.41 6.62
CA PRO A 464 9.22 -1.00 6.55
C PRO A 464 10.66 -1.14 6.02
N ILE A 465 11.45 -1.97 6.70
CA ILE A 465 12.88 -2.11 6.46
C ILE A 465 13.18 -3.59 6.20
N GLU A 466 13.65 -3.92 5.00
CA GLU A 466 14.07 -5.29 4.68
C GLU A 466 15.34 -5.63 5.46
N LEU A 467 15.24 -6.60 6.37
CA LEU A 467 16.35 -7.12 7.14
C LEU A 467 17.03 -8.28 6.38
N PRO A 468 18.33 -8.52 6.62
CA PRO A 468 19.00 -9.70 6.10
C PRO A 468 18.28 -11.01 6.46
N ALA A 469 18.14 -11.91 5.48
CA ALA A 469 17.35 -13.15 5.59
C ALA A 469 17.83 -14.15 6.67
N TRP A 470 19.02 -13.96 7.25
CA TRP A 470 19.51 -14.77 8.35
C TRP A 470 18.94 -14.33 9.72
N ILE A 471 18.35 -13.15 9.81
CA ILE A 471 17.62 -12.67 10.99
C ILE A 471 16.26 -13.35 11.01
N SER A 472 16.03 -14.15 12.04
CA SER A 472 14.76 -14.83 12.29
C SER A 472 13.84 -14.03 13.18
N ASP A 473 14.38 -13.31 14.16
CA ASP A 473 13.58 -12.64 15.19
C ASP A 473 14.40 -11.51 15.85
N ILE A 474 13.74 -10.66 16.64
CA ILE A 474 14.33 -9.55 17.38
C ILE A 474 14.22 -9.85 18.88
N SER A 475 15.36 -9.89 19.58
CA SER A 475 15.36 -10.10 21.02
C SER A 475 15.16 -8.79 21.80
N THR A 476 15.74 -7.69 21.32
CA THR A 476 15.56 -6.37 21.93
C THR A 476 15.61 -5.29 20.87
N PHE A 477 14.81 -4.26 21.04
CA PHE A 477 14.78 -3.06 20.20
C PHE A 477 14.84 -1.84 21.10
N SER A 478 15.78 -0.93 20.87
CA SER A 478 15.95 0.27 21.68
C SER A 478 16.42 1.44 20.83
N VAL A 479 15.92 2.65 21.13
CA VAL A 479 16.51 3.88 20.62
C VAL A 479 17.86 4.08 21.29
N ILE A 480 18.93 4.22 20.50
CA ILE A 480 20.29 4.45 21.00
C ILE A 480 20.78 5.88 20.71
N ASP A 481 20.16 6.58 19.76
CA ASP A 481 20.41 7.98 19.48
C ASP A 481 19.16 8.62 18.83
N SER A 482 18.93 9.90 19.09
CA SER A 482 17.87 10.68 18.45
C SER A 482 18.24 12.16 18.38
N SER A 483 17.94 12.79 17.24
CA SER A 483 18.16 14.23 17.06
C SER A 483 17.17 15.11 17.82
N GLY A 484 16.10 14.52 18.38
CA GLY A 484 15.07 15.24 19.12
C GLY A 484 14.21 14.33 20.01
N PRO A 485 13.23 14.90 20.73
CA PRO A 485 12.26 14.12 21.49
C PRO A 485 11.41 13.21 20.57
N TYR A 486 10.92 12.12 21.13
CA TYR A 486 9.91 11.25 20.54
C TYR A 486 8.93 10.82 21.64
N TYR A 487 7.70 10.49 21.28
CA TYR A 487 6.65 10.08 22.22
C TYR A 487 6.40 8.59 22.21
N LEU A 488 6.49 7.97 21.04
CA LEU A 488 6.20 6.56 20.85
C LEU A 488 7.17 5.97 19.85
N VAL A 489 7.63 4.75 20.13
CA VAL A 489 8.41 3.92 19.22
C VAL A 489 7.85 2.52 19.28
N ILE A 490 7.39 2.02 18.13
CA ILE A 490 6.84 0.68 17.97
C ILE A 490 7.62 -0.02 16.88
N HIS A 491 7.81 -1.33 17.05
CA HIS A 491 8.33 -2.18 16.00
C HIS A 491 7.55 -3.49 15.95
N SER A 492 7.52 -4.11 14.78
CA SER A 492 7.05 -5.48 14.61
C SER A 492 7.75 -6.13 13.42
N LEU A 493 7.90 -7.44 13.47
CA LEU A 493 8.59 -8.23 12.44
C LEU A 493 7.56 -8.96 11.58
N GLU A 494 7.74 -8.92 10.28
CA GLU A 494 6.93 -9.62 9.28
C GLU A 494 7.84 -10.57 8.47
N HIS A 495 7.34 -11.77 8.18
CA HIS A 495 7.99 -12.77 7.32
C HIS A 495 7.26 -12.95 5.99
N PHE A 496 7.24 -11.90 5.18
CA PHE A 496 6.44 -11.89 3.96
C PHE A 496 7.25 -12.18 2.69
N ASN A 497 6.74 -13.11 1.86
CA ASN A 497 7.29 -13.42 0.54
C ASN A 497 8.80 -13.78 0.55
N GLY A 498 9.23 -14.53 1.57
CA GLY A 498 10.62 -14.96 1.75
C GLY A 498 11.57 -13.85 2.23
N LYS A 499 11.03 -12.70 2.63
CA LYS A 499 11.78 -11.60 3.24
C LYS A 499 11.48 -11.52 4.73
N THR A 500 12.41 -10.98 5.48
CA THR A 500 12.18 -10.53 6.86
C THR A 500 12.08 -9.01 6.82
N ILE A 501 10.93 -8.46 7.18
CA ILE A 501 10.65 -7.02 7.13
C ILE A 501 10.45 -6.53 8.55
N LEU A 502 11.23 -5.55 8.95
CA LEU A 502 11.07 -4.84 10.21
C LEU A 502 10.24 -3.58 9.96
N HIS A 503 9.03 -3.55 10.51
CA HIS A 503 8.19 -2.37 10.53
C HIS A 503 8.57 -1.52 11.72
N VAL A 504 8.88 -0.25 11.48
CA VAL A 504 9.19 0.72 12.54
C VAL A 504 8.22 1.89 12.42
N GLU A 505 7.67 2.28 13.56
CA GLU A 505 6.85 3.47 13.70
C GLU A 505 7.36 4.37 14.84
N VAL A 506 7.42 5.67 14.60
CA VAL A 506 7.90 6.68 15.56
C VAL A 506 6.96 7.87 15.56
N ASP A 507 6.50 8.27 16.74
CA ASP A 507 5.82 9.55 16.94
C ASP A 507 6.79 10.60 17.45
N ILE A 508 6.83 11.73 16.76
CA ILE A 508 7.63 12.89 17.14
C ILE A 508 6.70 14.09 17.39
N PRO A 509 7.00 14.95 18.40
CA PRO A 509 6.28 16.19 18.59
C PRO A 509 6.49 17.10 17.40
N ASP A 510 5.42 17.51 16.71
CA ASP A 510 5.55 18.62 15.77
C ASP A 510 4.25 19.31 15.37
N ASP A 511 4.39 20.56 14.96
CA ASP A 511 3.41 21.29 14.16
C ASP A 511 3.54 20.88 12.69
N MET A 512 2.58 20.08 12.22
CA MET A 512 2.33 19.64 10.83
C MET A 512 2.85 20.52 9.70
N TYR A 513 2.80 21.84 9.87
CA TYR A 513 3.10 22.81 8.82
C TYR A 513 4.59 23.14 8.70
N SER A 514 5.38 22.92 9.75
CA SER A 514 6.80 23.30 9.77
C SER A 514 7.70 22.31 9.02
N ALA A 515 8.85 22.77 8.55
CA ALA A 515 9.87 21.87 8.01
C ALA A 515 10.44 20.95 9.11
N ILE A 516 10.66 19.68 8.79
CA ILE A 516 11.21 18.67 9.70
C ILE A 516 12.49 18.10 9.12
N ASN A 517 13.52 18.02 9.96
CA ASN A 517 14.72 17.21 9.72
C ASN A 517 15.02 16.44 11.00
N TYR A 518 14.74 15.14 10.97
CA TYR A 518 14.77 14.28 12.14
C TYR A 518 15.53 13.00 11.85
N ASN A 519 16.40 12.58 12.76
CA ASN A 519 17.11 11.32 12.71
C ASN A 519 16.91 10.57 14.02
N ILE A 520 16.67 9.27 13.93
CA ILE A 520 16.58 8.38 15.09
C ILE A 520 17.27 7.06 14.76
N THR A 521 18.10 6.59 15.69
CA THR A 521 18.88 5.37 15.50
C THR A 521 18.46 4.31 16.49
N PHE A 522 18.23 3.11 15.99
CA PHE A 522 17.81 1.95 16.76
C PHE A 522 18.95 0.95 16.87
N GLY A 523 19.20 0.49 18.09
CA GLY A 523 20.01 -0.68 18.38
C GLY A 523 19.12 -1.90 18.55
N ILE A 524 19.41 -2.93 17.77
CA ILE A 524 18.55 -4.11 17.63
C ILE A 524 19.39 -5.36 17.87
N ASN A 525 19.14 -6.07 18.97
CA ASN A 525 19.70 -7.42 19.14
C ASN A 525 18.80 -8.42 18.40
N VAL A 526 19.41 -9.30 17.61
CA VAL A 526 18.70 -10.20 16.69
C VAL A 526 18.96 -11.67 17.02
N ILE A 527 17.96 -12.49 16.73
CA ILE A 527 18.03 -13.95 16.76
C ILE A 527 18.19 -14.42 15.31
N THR A 528 18.97 -15.49 15.10
CA THR A 528 19.31 -15.96 13.76
C THR A 528 18.77 -17.37 13.50
N THR A 529 18.43 -17.67 12.25
CA THR A 529 17.87 -18.97 11.82
C THR A 529 18.88 -20.13 11.88
N ARG A 530 20.17 -19.87 12.16
CA ARG A 530 21.21 -20.90 12.24
C ARG A 530 21.97 -20.85 13.56
N ASN A 531 22.17 -22.00 14.20
CA ASN A 531 23.32 -22.28 15.08
C ASN A 531 24.62 -22.36 14.26
N GLU A 532 24.80 -21.46 13.30
CA GLU A 532 26.09 -21.26 12.68
C GLU A 532 26.71 -20.08 13.39
N ASN A 533 27.87 -20.32 14.00
CA ASN A 533 28.83 -19.27 14.24
C ASN A 533 29.02 -18.52 12.92
N ILE A 534 28.24 -17.46 12.70
CA ILE A 534 28.62 -16.40 11.79
C ILE A 534 29.93 -15.93 12.38
N ILE A 535 31.04 -16.32 11.75
CA ILE A 535 32.37 -15.89 12.13
C ILE A 535 32.42 -14.39 11.86
N THR A 536 31.99 -13.61 12.85
CA THR A 536 32.30 -12.19 13.05
C THR A 536 33.66 -12.04 13.74
N GLU A 537 34.62 -12.93 13.44
CA GLU A 537 35.99 -12.48 13.49
C GLU A 537 36.21 -11.62 12.25
N LYS A 538 36.46 -10.33 12.47
CA LYS A 538 37.12 -9.45 11.51
C LYS A 538 38.17 -10.30 10.78
N GLN A 539 37.93 -10.65 9.50
CA GLN A 539 38.85 -11.54 8.79
C GLN A 539 40.26 -10.96 8.96
N ASN A 540 41.20 -11.79 9.41
CA ASN A 540 42.61 -11.41 9.46
C ASN A 540 43.12 -11.29 8.02
N ILE A 541 42.81 -10.14 7.40
CA ILE A 541 43.23 -9.82 6.06
C ILE A 541 44.67 -9.33 6.14
N SER A 542 45.56 -10.05 5.49
CA SER A 542 46.95 -9.62 5.30
C SER A 542 47.16 -9.24 3.85
N ILE A 543 47.94 -8.17 3.63
CA ILE A 543 48.26 -7.67 2.29
C ILE A 543 49.78 -7.57 2.15
N PHE A 544 50.35 -8.26 1.17
CA PHE A 544 51.78 -8.24 0.92
C PHE A 544 52.15 -8.52 -0.55
N PRO A 545 53.23 -7.92 -1.07
CA PRO A 545 54.03 -6.86 -0.44
C PRO A 545 53.23 -5.54 -0.30
N ASN A 546 53.50 -4.81 0.78
CA ASN A 546 52.99 -3.47 1.04
C ASN A 546 54.10 -2.65 1.74
N PRO A 547 54.76 -1.69 1.07
CA PRO A 547 54.42 -1.17 -0.25
C PRO A 547 54.59 -2.16 -1.42
N SER A 548 53.83 -1.95 -2.49
CA SER A 548 53.81 -2.79 -3.70
C SER A 548 54.58 -2.15 -4.86
N VAL A 549 55.34 -2.96 -5.61
CA VAL A 549 56.09 -2.52 -6.82
C VAL A 549 55.42 -2.98 -8.13
N THR A 550 54.94 -4.21 -8.20
CA THR A 550 54.27 -4.74 -9.42
C THR A 550 52.98 -5.47 -9.11
N HIS A 551 52.84 -5.99 -7.89
CA HIS A 551 51.67 -6.70 -7.45
C HIS A 551 51.60 -6.71 -5.93
N THR A 552 50.40 -6.84 -5.40
CA THR A 552 50.15 -7.14 -3.99
C THR A 552 49.16 -8.31 -3.90
N THR A 553 49.22 -9.07 -2.83
CA THR A 553 48.35 -10.23 -2.59
C THR A 553 47.55 -9.98 -1.33
N ILE A 554 46.24 -10.12 -1.41
CA ILE A 554 45.34 -10.10 -0.26
C ILE A 554 45.06 -11.55 0.11
N ASN A 555 45.46 -11.94 1.33
CA ASN A 555 45.14 -13.23 1.92
C ASN A 555 43.99 -13.06 2.91
N PHE A 556 43.04 -13.99 2.85
CA PHE A 556 41.85 -14.00 3.69
C PHE A 556 41.33 -15.43 3.89
N SER A 557 40.48 -15.66 4.90
CA SER A 557 39.95 -16.99 5.20
C SER A 557 38.64 -17.24 4.43
N ASN A 558 38.60 -18.24 3.55
CA ASN A 558 37.40 -18.68 2.83
C ASN A 558 37.24 -20.21 2.87
N PRO A 559 37.04 -20.80 4.06
CA PRO A 559 36.92 -22.25 4.22
C PRO A 559 35.68 -22.83 3.51
N ASN A 560 34.67 -21.99 3.24
CA ASN A 560 33.38 -22.39 2.67
C ASN A 560 33.29 -22.25 1.15
N ASN A 561 34.38 -21.84 0.47
CA ASN A 561 34.41 -21.57 -0.97
C ASN A 561 33.32 -20.58 -1.45
N GLU A 562 33.00 -19.60 -0.62
CA GLU A 562 32.07 -18.51 -0.95
C GLU A 562 32.62 -17.65 -2.09
N SER A 563 31.73 -17.01 -2.83
CA SER A 563 32.10 -16.12 -3.92
C SER A 563 32.26 -14.68 -3.42
N PHE A 564 33.47 -14.15 -3.49
CA PHE A 564 33.80 -12.77 -3.15
C PHE A 564 33.97 -11.86 -4.38
N SER A 565 33.77 -10.57 -4.14
CA SER A 565 34.09 -9.44 -5.01
C SER A 565 35.08 -8.53 -4.28
N LEU A 566 36.16 -8.15 -4.97
CA LEU A 566 37.15 -7.19 -4.49
C LEU A 566 36.98 -5.88 -5.26
N ILE A 567 36.86 -4.78 -4.54
CA ILE A 567 36.80 -3.42 -5.10
C ILE A 567 38.01 -2.64 -4.55
N ILE A 568 38.76 -1.97 -5.43
CA ILE A 568 39.90 -1.13 -5.06
C ILE A 568 39.62 0.30 -5.49
N PHE A 569 39.86 1.27 -4.60
CA PHE A 569 39.64 2.69 -4.85
C PHE A 569 40.85 3.54 -4.43
N ASN A 570 40.99 4.69 -5.09
CA ASN A 570 42.03 5.68 -4.77
C ASN A 570 41.59 6.63 -3.63
N LEU A 571 42.45 7.57 -3.25
CA LEU A 571 42.19 8.54 -2.15
C LEU A 571 40.95 9.43 -2.36
N ILE A 572 40.48 9.61 -3.60
CA ILE A 572 39.28 10.41 -3.93
C ILE A 572 38.04 9.53 -4.14
N GLY A 573 38.10 8.24 -3.78
CA GLY A 573 36.98 7.30 -3.84
C GLY A 573 36.69 6.72 -5.24
N GLN A 574 37.52 7.00 -6.25
CA GLN A 574 37.32 6.42 -7.58
C GLN A 574 37.74 4.96 -7.59
N ILE A 575 36.87 4.10 -8.14
CA ILE A 575 37.16 2.67 -8.34
C ILE A 575 38.24 2.53 -9.42
N VAL A 576 39.36 1.93 -9.07
CA VAL A 576 40.49 1.67 -9.98
C VAL A 576 40.60 0.21 -10.38
N SER A 577 39.92 -0.70 -9.66
CA SER A 577 39.84 -2.11 -10.04
C SER A 577 38.63 -2.78 -9.35
N LYS A 578 38.02 -3.73 -10.05
CA LYS A 578 37.00 -4.63 -9.52
C LYS A 578 37.23 -6.04 -10.01
N ILE A 579 37.19 -7.02 -9.12
CA ILE A 579 37.40 -8.43 -9.44
C ILE A 579 36.31 -9.27 -8.76
N ASP A 580 35.49 -9.96 -9.55
CA ASP A 580 34.38 -10.77 -9.09
C ASP A 580 34.68 -12.27 -9.16
N GLY A 581 33.91 -13.09 -8.44
CA GLY A 581 33.97 -14.55 -8.54
C GLY A 581 35.15 -15.20 -7.81
N ILE A 582 35.69 -14.54 -6.79
CA ILE A 582 36.86 -15.01 -6.03
C ILE A 582 36.41 -16.09 -5.05
N LYS A 583 36.84 -17.34 -5.26
CA LYS A 583 36.50 -18.48 -4.37
C LYS A 583 37.67 -19.01 -3.55
N ASN A 584 38.88 -18.48 -3.77
CA ASN A 584 40.09 -18.91 -3.07
C ASN A 584 40.28 -18.14 -1.74
N ASN A 585 41.27 -18.56 -0.95
CA ASN A 585 41.73 -17.88 0.27
C ASN A 585 42.73 -16.72 0.00
N SER A 586 42.95 -16.38 -1.26
CA SER A 586 43.84 -15.28 -1.63
C SER A 586 43.52 -14.75 -3.02
N ILE A 587 43.86 -13.47 -3.23
CA ILE A 587 43.78 -12.82 -4.53
C ILE A 587 45.03 -11.99 -4.79
N ARG A 588 45.65 -12.20 -5.95
CA ARG A 588 46.78 -11.41 -6.43
C ARG A 588 46.28 -10.27 -7.32
N ILE A 589 46.68 -9.05 -7.00
CA ILE A 589 46.33 -7.82 -7.70
C ILE A 589 47.56 -7.34 -8.45
N ASN A 590 47.44 -7.13 -9.77
CA ASN A 590 48.48 -6.45 -10.54
C ASN A 590 48.38 -4.93 -10.28
N THR A 591 49.43 -4.35 -9.71
CA THR A 591 49.47 -2.93 -9.38
C THR A 591 50.43 -2.15 -10.27
N LYS A 592 51.04 -2.78 -11.30
CA LYS A 592 52.06 -2.17 -12.15
C LYS A 592 51.58 -0.86 -12.81
N ASP A 593 50.32 -0.85 -13.23
CA ASP A 593 49.71 0.27 -13.97
C ASP A 593 49.01 1.29 -13.05
N LEU A 594 49.03 1.06 -11.73
CA LEU A 594 48.57 2.01 -10.73
C LEU A 594 49.65 3.08 -10.49
N LYS A 595 49.24 4.34 -10.37
CA LYS A 595 50.14 5.45 -9.99
C LYS A 595 50.63 5.24 -8.55
N SER A 596 51.80 5.77 -8.22
CA SER A 596 52.31 5.79 -6.85
C SER A 596 51.31 6.51 -5.92
N GLY A 597 50.98 5.91 -4.79
CA GLY A 597 49.97 6.44 -3.88
C GLY A 597 49.34 5.41 -2.95
N VAL A 598 48.40 5.87 -2.12
CA VAL A 598 47.63 5.04 -1.19
C VAL A 598 46.34 4.59 -1.86
N TYR A 599 46.05 3.30 -1.75
CA TYR A 599 44.85 2.66 -2.25
C TYR A 599 44.13 1.97 -1.11
N PHE A 600 42.81 1.97 -1.18
CA PHE A 600 41.95 1.24 -0.26
C PHE A 600 41.26 0.10 -1.02
N PHE A 601 40.93 -0.96 -0.30
CA PHE A 601 40.17 -2.07 -0.86
C PHE A 601 39.03 -2.49 0.06
N GLN A 602 37.99 -3.04 -0.55
CA GLN A 602 36.88 -3.72 0.11
C GLN A 602 36.70 -5.10 -0.52
N LEU A 603 36.66 -6.13 0.32
CA LEU A 603 36.31 -7.49 -0.04
C LEU A 603 34.87 -7.73 0.46
N GLN A 604 33.98 -8.13 -0.43
CA GLN A 604 32.56 -8.31 -0.13
C GLN A 604 32.05 -9.64 -0.72
N ASN A 605 31.06 -10.25 -0.07
CA ASN A 605 30.32 -11.41 -0.59
C ASN A 605 28.81 -11.07 -0.63
N GLN A 606 27.96 -12.06 -0.88
CA GLN A 606 26.50 -11.88 -0.86
C GLN A 606 25.92 -11.47 0.50
N TYR A 607 26.73 -11.53 1.56
CA TYR A 607 26.36 -11.16 2.93
C TYR A 607 26.85 -9.76 3.34
N GLY A 608 27.62 -9.06 2.49
CA GLY A 608 28.14 -7.71 2.76
C GLY A 608 29.68 -7.62 2.71
N ILE A 609 30.25 -6.59 3.35
CA ILE A 609 31.71 -6.38 3.39
C ILE A 609 32.34 -7.37 4.38
N ALA A 610 33.13 -8.30 3.86
CA ALA A 610 33.86 -9.31 4.63
C ALA A 610 35.21 -8.81 5.16
N GLY A 611 35.75 -7.75 4.57
CA GLY A 611 36.82 -6.96 5.17
C GLY A 611 37.37 -5.89 4.25
N ASN A 612 38.19 -5.01 4.81
CA ASN A 612 38.75 -3.86 4.13
C ASN A 612 40.18 -3.58 4.60
N GLY A 613 40.88 -2.75 3.84
CA GLY A 613 42.23 -2.35 4.21
C GLY A 613 42.82 -1.34 3.23
N LYS A 614 44.12 -1.09 3.37
CA LYS A 614 44.86 -0.18 2.50
C LYS A 614 46.22 -0.77 2.10
N PHE A 615 46.70 -0.39 0.93
CA PHE A 615 48.08 -0.62 0.51
C PHE A 615 48.69 0.62 -0.14
N ILE A 616 50.01 0.65 -0.15
CA ILE A 616 50.82 1.71 -0.74
C ILE A 616 51.41 1.15 -2.04
N ARG A 617 51.27 1.89 -3.14
CA ARG A 617 51.99 1.64 -4.39
C ARG A 617 53.20 2.58 -4.45
N GLU A 618 54.39 2.01 -4.62
CA GLU A 618 55.65 2.78 -4.77
C GLU A 618 55.84 3.42 -6.14
#